data_AF-A0AAJ6CXG7-F1
#
_entry.id   AF-A0AAJ6CXG7-F1
#
_cell.length_a   1.000
_cell.length_b   1.000
_cell.length_c   1.000
_cell.angle_alpha   90.00
_cell.angle_beta   90.00
_cell.angle_gamma   90.00
#
_symmetry.space_group_name_H-M   'P 1'
#
loop_
_entity.id
_entity.type
_entity.pdbx_description
1 polymer ?
#
loop_
_entity_poly.entity_id
_entity_poly.type
_entity_poly.pdbx_seq_one_letter_code
_entity_poly.pdbx_strand_id
1 'polypeptide(L)'
;MEKAFNRMAEAVARATGRQWAFALCLASVLIWGGTGPVFHYSETWQLVVNTGTTIITFLMVFLIQNTQNRDGAAVQAKLDELIRSGHAKNDFIGIEHLTEAEVEELRARCAEARRRQMADA
;
A
#
# COMPACT_ATOMS: atom_id res chain seq x y z
N MET A 1 -14.31 -17.43 -7.10
CA MET A 1 -12.98 -17.00 -7.60
C MET A 1 -12.33 -15.96 -6.70
N GLU A 2 -13.05 -14.93 -6.26
CA GLU A 2 -12.57 -13.87 -5.36
C GLU A 2 -11.84 -14.38 -4.10
N LYS A 3 -12.41 -15.36 -3.38
CA LYS A 3 -11.77 -15.95 -2.18
C LYS A 3 -10.44 -16.65 -2.47
N ALA A 4 -10.28 -17.26 -3.64
CA ALA A 4 -9.05 -17.95 -4.03
C ALA A 4 -7.97 -16.93 -4.46
N PHE A 5 -8.36 -15.92 -5.23
CA PHE A 5 -7.49 -14.79 -5.58
C PHE A 5 -7.01 -14.06 -4.34
N ASN A 6 -7.90 -13.71 -3.41
CA ASN A 6 -7.54 -13.03 -2.17
C ASN A 6 -6.56 -13.85 -1.31
N ARG A 7 -6.76 -15.17 -1.24
CA ARG A 7 -5.85 -16.07 -0.50
C ARG A 7 -4.48 -16.17 -1.16
N MET A 8 -4.42 -16.22 -2.49
CA MET A 8 -3.18 -16.17 -3.25
C MET A 8 -2.46 -14.83 -3.08
N ALA A 9 -3.18 -13.71 -3.24
CA ALA A 9 -2.65 -12.36 -3.08
C ALA A 9 -2.09 -12.13 -1.67
N GLU A 10 -2.80 -12.56 -0.62
CA GLU A 10 -2.31 -12.53 0.76
C GLU A 10 -1.09 -13.43 0.99
N ALA A 11 -1.06 -14.63 0.39
CA ALA A 11 0.08 -15.52 0.51
C ALA A 11 1.33 -14.92 -0.15
N VAL A 12 1.17 -14.34 -1.34
CA VAL A 12 2.24 -13.65 -2.05
C VAL A 12 2.69 -12.42 -1.25
N ALA A 13 1.77 -11.55 -0.80
CA ALA A 13 2.09 -10.37 -0.01
C ALA A 13 2.81 -10.70 1.30
N ARG A 14 2.38 -11.75 2.02
CA ARG A 14 3.07 -12.22 3.23
C ARG A 14 4.43 -12.84 2.93
N ALA A 15 4.59 -13.48 1.77
CA ALA A 15 5.86 -14.04 1.36
C ALA A 15 6.85 -12.93 1.00
N THR A 16 6.47 -11.99 0.15
CA THR A 16 7.31 -10.87 -0.32
C THR A 16 7.59 -9.84 0.76
N GLY A 17 6.70 -9.65 1.74
CA GLY A 17 6.91 -8.73 2.87
C GLY A 17 7.86 -9.24 3.96
N ARG A 18 8.45 -10.43 3.80
CA ARG A 18 9.23 -11.13 4.84
C ARG A 18 10.73 -11.03 4.53
N GLN A 19 11.56 -10.88 5.57
CA GLN A 19 13.02 -10.65 5.45
C GLN A 19 13.76 -11.66 4.55
N TRP A 20 13.32 -12.92 4.48
CA TRP A 20 13.94 -13.93 3.60
C TRP A 20 13.63 -13.71 2.12
N ALA A 21 12.51 -13.05 1.75
CA ALA A 21 12.23 -12.74 0.36
C ALA A 21 13.23 -11.72 -0.19
N PHE A 22 13.62 -10.73 0.63
CA PHE A 22 14.71 -9.83 0.29
C PHE A 22 16.03 -10.58 0.09
N ALA A 23 16.36 -11.51 0.98
CA ALA A 23 17.56 -12.34 0.85
C ALA A 23 17.55 -13.20 -0.43
N LEU A 24 16.40 -13.78 -0.80
CA LEU A 24 16.23 -14.52 -2.06
C LEU A 24 16.34 -13.64 -3.30
N CYS A 25 15.75 -12.44 -3.27
CA CYS A 25 15.89 -11.46 -4.35
C CYS A 25 17.36 -11.07 -4.53
N LEU A 26 18.06 -10.77 -3.45
CA LEU A 26 19.48 -10.44 -3.49
C LEU A 26 20.32 -11.62 -4.02
N ALA A 27 20.07 -12.83 -3.53
CA ALA A 27 20.74 -14.03 -4.03
C ALA A 27 20.49 -14.25 -5.53
N SER A 28 19.26 -14.03 -6.00
CA SER A 28 18.90 -14.14 -7.43
C SER A 28 19.68 -13.14 -8.29
N VAL A 29 19.83 -11.89 -7.82
CA VAL A 29 20.62 -10.86 -8.52
C VAL A 29 22.11 -11.22 -8.55
N LEU A 30 22.66 -11.74 -7.44
CA LEU A 30 24.05 -12.19 -7.38
C LEU A 30 24.30 -13.37 -8.32
N ILE A 31 23.40 -14.36 -8.35
CA ILE A 31 23.47 -15.52 -9.26
C ILE A 31 23.42 -15.06 -10.71
N TRP A 32 22.52 -14.14 -11.05
CA TRP A 32 22.42 -13.59 -12.40
C TRP A 32 23.71 -12.84 -12.80
N GLY A 33 24.22 -11.98 -11.93
CA GLY A 33 25.47 -11.24 -12.18
C GLY A 33 26.67 -12.18 -12.35
N GLY A 34 26.74 -13.23 -11.52
CA GLY A 34 27.82 -14.23 -11.54
C GLY A 34 27.76 -15.22 -12.69
N THR A 35 26.58 -15.51 -13.23
CA THR A 35 26.41 -16.34 -14.44
C THR A 35 26.58 -15.54 -15.74
N GLY A 36 26.56 -14.20 -15.67
CA GLY A 36 26.78 -13.31 -16.81
C GLY A 36 28.03 -13.60 -17.67
N PRO A 37 29.23 -13.89 -17.11
CA PRO A 37 30.43 -14.20 -17.90
C PRO A 37 30.29 -15.47 -18.75
N VAL A 38 29.54 -16.47 -18.27
CA VAL A 38 29.26 -17.72 -19.01
C VAL A 38 28.41 -17.44 -20.25
N PHE A 39 27.50 -16.45 -20.16
CA PHE A 39 26.61 -16.03 -21.24
C PHE A 39 27.14 -14.81 -22.01
N HIS A 40 28.42 -14.43 -21.80
CA HIS A 40 29.06 -13.27 -22.41
C HIS A 40 28.28 -11.96 -22.24
N TYR A 41 27.46 -11.85 -21.18
CA TYR A 41 26.51 -10.74 -21.00
C TYR A 41 25.69 -10.42 -22.26
N SER A 42 25.26 -11.44 -23.01
CA SER A 42 24.53 -11.27 -24.26
C SER A 42 23.24 -10.44 -24.13
N GLU A 43 22.80 -9.85 -25.24
CA GLU A 43 21.54 -9.11 -25.33
C GLU A 43 20.34 -9.95 -24.86
N THR A 44 20.26 -11.22 -25.27
CA THR A 44 19.18 -12.13 -24.83
C THR A 44 19.24 -12.39 -23.33
N TRP A 45 20.44 -12.54 -22.76
CA TRP A 45 20.62 -12.75 -21.32
C TRP A 45 20.14 -11.55 -20.49
N GLN A 46 20.47 -10.32 -20.93
CA GLN A 46 20.02 -9.10 -20.29
C GLN A 46 18.51 -8.88 -20.47
N LEU A 47 18.00 -9.15 -21.67
CA LEU A 47 16.59 -9.00 -22.01
C LEU A 47 15.68 -9.87 -21.13
N VAL A 48 16.07 -11.13 -20.87
CA VAL A 48 15.27 -12.04 -20.04
C VAL A 48 15.08 -11.49 -18.63
N VAL A 49 16.15 -11.00 -18.00
CA VAL A 49 16.06 -10.46 -16.64
C VAL A 49 15.34 -9.12 -16.59
N ASN A 50 15.58 -8.24 -17.57
CA ASN A 50 14.87 -6.97 -17.65
C ASN A 50 13.36 -7.19 -17.85
N THR A 51 12.98 -8.04 -18.81
CA THR A 51 11.58 -8.35 -19.10
C THR A 51 10.91 -9.03 -17.91
N GLY A 52 11.57 -10.02 -17.29
CA GLY A 52 11.04 -10.73 -16.13
C GLY A 52 10.81 -9.83 -14.92
N THR A 53 11.81 -9.02 -14.57
CA THR A 53 11.70 -8.08 -13.43
C THR A 53 10.65 -7.00 -13.68
N THR A 54 10.49 -6.53 -14.92
CA THR A 54 9.44 -5.58 -15.30
C THR A 54 8.05 -6.18 -15.09
N ILE A 55 7.81 -7.41 -15.56
CA ILE A 55 6.53 -8.10 -15.37
C ILE A 55 6.24 -8.30 -13.88
N ILE A 56 7.22 -8.78 -13.11
CA ILE A 56 7.07 -9.00 -11.66
C ILE A 56 6.76 -7.67 -10.97
N THR A 57 7.46 -6.60 -11.31
CA THR A 57 7.24 -5.26 -10.74
C THR A 57 5.84 -4.75 -11.05
N PHE A 58 5.39 -4.90 -12.30
CA PHE A 58 4.04 -4.51 -12.70
C PHE A 58 2.96 -5.26 -11.90
N LEU A 59 3.10 -6.58 -11.76
CA LEU A 59 2.22 -7.39 -10.92
C LEU A 59 2.29 -6.97 -9.44
N MET A 60 3.48 -6.67 -8.93
CA MET A 60 3.68 -6.25 -7.55
C MET A 60 2.96 -4.93 -7.25
N VAL A 61 2.92 -3.98 -8.19
CA VAL A 61 2.14 -2.73 -8.03
C VAL A 61 0.67 -3.03 -7.75
N PHE A 62 0.03 -3.91 -8.53
CA PHE A 62 -1.37 -4.30 -8.27
C PHE A 62 -1.56 -5.03 -6.95
N LEU A 63 -0.63 -5.92 -6.59
CA LEU A 63 -0.69 -6.64 -5.31
C LEU A 63 -0.55 -5.70 -4.12
N ILE A 64 0.39 -4.74 -4.20
CA ILE A 64 0.58 -3.71 -3.20
C ILE A 64 -0.69 -2.85 -3.11
N GLN A 65 -1.22 -2.36 -4.23
CA GLN A 65 -2.45 -1.56 -4.23
C GLN A 65 -3.64 -2.31 -3.62
N ASN A 66 -3.83 -3.59 -3.97
CA ASN A 66 -4.91 -4.40 -3.40
C ASN A 66 -4.76 -4.59 -1.88
N THR A 67 -3.55 -4.87 -1.42
CA THR A 67 -3.26 -5.03 0.00
C THR A 67 -3.44 -3.71 0.75
N GLN A 68 -2.89 -2.61 0.22
CA GLN A 68 -3.01 -1.28 0.80
C GLN A 68 -4.46 -0.78 0.83
N ASN A 69 -5.24 -1.01 -0.22
CA ASN A 69 -6.65 -0.62 -0.27
C ASN A 69 -7.46 -1.35 0.81
N ARG A 70 -7.23 -2.65 0.97
CA ARG A 70 -7.91 -3.46 1.99
C ARG A 70 -7.50 -3.07 3.40
N ASP A 71 -6.21 -2.87 3.64
CA ASP A 71 -5.70 -2.46 4.95
C ASP A 71 -6.16 -1.04 5.29
N GLY A 72 -6.24 -0.14 4.31
CA GLY A 72 -6.82 1.20 4.43
C GLY A 72 -8.28 1.18 4.88
N ALA A 73 -9.12 0.39 4.21
CA ALA A 73 -10.53 0.21 4.59
C ALA A 73 -10.69 -0.38 6.00
N ALA A 74 -9.82 -1.33 6.37
CA ALA A 74 -9.85 -1.92 7.72
C ALA A 74 -9.44 -0.91 8.81
N VAL A 75 -8.49 -0.01 8.51
CA VAL A 75 -8.11 1.09 9.41
C VAL A 75 -9.25 2.10 9.53
N GLN A 76 -9.87 2.50 8.42
CA GLN A 76 -11.03 3.40 8.41
C GLN A 76 -12.16 2.85 9.28
N ALA A 77 -12.57 1.59 9.09
CA ALA A 77 -13.63 0.98 9.90
C ALA A 77 -13.32 0.93 11.40
N LYS A 78 -12.05 0.71 11.78
CA LYS A 78 -11.62 0.76 13.19
C LYS A 78 -11.68 2.19 13.75
N LEU A 79 -11.28 3.18 12.95
CA LEU A 79 -11.34 4.59 13.35
C LEU A 79 -12.79 5.05 13.48
N ASP A 80 -13.67 4.66 12.56
CA ASP A 80 -15.10 4.98 12.62
C ASP A 80 -15.73 4.44 13.90
N GLU A 81 -15.40 3.20 14.29
CA GLU A 81 -15.88 2.61 15.54
C GLU A 81 -15.35 3.37 16.77
N LEU A 82 -14.09 3.82 16.76
CA LEU A 82 -13.52 4.64 17.84
C LEU A 82 -14.17 6.03 17.92
N ILE A 83 -14.46 6.67 16.78
CA ILE A 83 -15.16 7.96 16.73
C ILE A 83 -16.57 7.80 17.27
N ARG A 84 -17.30 6.79 16.76
CA ARG A 84 -18.68 6.49 17.13
C ARG A 84 -18.85 6.16 18.61
N SER A 85 -17.88 5.49 19.23
CA SER A 85 -17.91 5.11 20.65
C SER A 85 -17.32 6.16 21.59
N GLY A 86 -16.62 7.18 21.06
CA GLY A 86 -15.94 8.20 21.83
C GLY A 86 -16.69 9.53 21.95
N HIS A 87 -15.95 10.57 22.33
CA HIS A 87 -16.41 11.97 22.38
C HIS A 87 -16.04 12.76 21.11
N ALA A 88 -15.50 12.09 20.09
CA ALA A 88 -15.17 12.72 18.83
C ALA A 88 -16.45 13.07 18.06
N LYS A 89 -16.37 14.04 17.14
CA LYS A 89 -17.51 14.41 16.30
C LYS A 89 -17.72 13.33 15.23
N ASN A 90 -18.94 12.81 15.13
CA ASN A 90 -19.30 11.81 14.13
C ASN A 90 -19.22 12.31 12.68
N ASP A 91 -19.12 13.62 12.47
CA ASP A 91 -18.93 14.27 11.15
C ASP A 91 -17.67 13.77 10.40
N PHE A 92 -16.75 13.10 11.09
CA PHE A 92 -15.53 12.53 10.49
C PHE A 92 -15.68 11.07 10.01
N ILE A 93 -16.79 10.40 10.34
CA ILE A 93 -17.06 9.03 9.91
C ILE A 93 -17.37 9.03 8.41
N GLY A 94 -16.68 8.17 7.64
CA GLY A 94 -16.88 8.06 6.19
C GLY A 94 -16.36 9.27 5.39
N ILE A 95 -15.41 10.04 5.94
CA ILE A 95 -14.82 11.21 5.29
C ILE A 95 -14.15 10.87 3.95
N GLU A 96 -13.73 9.62 3.74
CA GLU A 96 -13.13 9.11 2.49
C GLU A 96 -14.09 9.06 1.30
N HIS A 97 -15.40 9.20 1.54
CA HIS A 97 -16.42 9.29 0.49
C HIS A 97 -16.73 10.73 0.07
N LEU A 98 -16.19 11.72 0.79
CA LEU A 98 -16.34 13.13 0.45
C LEU A 98 -15.39 13.54 -0.68
N THR A 99 -15.80 14.56 -1.43
CA THR A 99 -14.91 15.25 -2.36
C THR A 99 -13.84 16.04 -1.62
N GLU A 100 -12.74 16.35 -2.30
CA GLU A 100 -11.64 17.11 -1.69
C GLU A 100 -12.08 18.49 -1.19
N ALA A 101 -13.02 19.14 -1.89
CA ALA A 101 -13.61 20.41 -1.47
C ALA A 101 -14.41 20.29 -0.16
N GLU A 102 -15.22 19.24 -0.02
CA GLU A 102 -16.00 18.96 1.20
C GLU A 102 -15.09 18.63 2.39
N VAL A 103 -14.01 17.87 2.16
CA VAL A 103 -13.00 17.58 3.19
C VAL A 103 -12.33 18.87 3.67
N GLU A 104 -11.98 19.77 2.75
CA GLU A 104 -11.34 21.03 3.09
C GLU A 104 -12.29 21.97 3.86
N GLU A 105 -13.57 22.01 3.50
CA GLU A 105 -14.59 22.74 4.27
C GLU A 105 -14.70 22.21 5.71
N LEU A 106 -14.70 20.88 5.89
CA LEU A 106 -14.75 20.27 7.21
C LEU A 106 -13.51 20.62 8.05
N ARG A 107 -12.32 20.62 7.43
CA ARG A 107 -11.06 21.04 8.07
C ARG A 107 -11.09 22.50 8.46
N ALA A 108 -11.58 23.38 7.59
CA ALA A 108 -11.72 24.81 7.87
C ALA A 108 -12.63 25.06 9.08
N ARG A 109 -13.80 24.42 9.12
CA ARG A 109 -14.73 24.49 10.26
C ARG A 109 -14.09 24.04 11.58
N CYS A 110 -13.24 23.01 11.55
CA CYS A 110 -12.51 22.55 12.74
C CYS A 110 -11.41 23.52 13.18
N ALA A 111 -10.68 24.11 12.23
CA ALA A 111 -9.68 25.12 12.52
C ALA A 111 -10.33 26.37 13.14
N GLU A 112 -11.49 26.80 12.64
CA GLU A 112 -12.27 27.90 13.20
C GLU A 112 -12.77 27.60 14.62
N ALA A 113 -13.34 26.41 14.85
CA ALA A 113 -13.80 26.01 16.17
C ALA A 113 -12.66 26.01 17.20
N ARG A 114 -11.47 25.54 16.81
CA ARG A 114 -10.26 25.58 17.66
C ARG A 114 -9.82 27.00 17.95
N ARG A 115 -9.83 27.89 16.94
CA ARG A 115 -9.48 29.31 17.13
C ARG A 115 -10.43 30.01 18.10
N ARG A 116 -11.75 29.74 18.02
CA ARG A 116 -12.73 30.28 18.96
C ARG A 116 -12.47 29.81 20.39
N GLN A 117 -12.25 28.50 20.58
CA GLN A 117 -11.92 27.94 21.90
C GLN A 117 -10.64 28.53 22.52
N MET A 118 -9.63 28.87 21.71
CA MET A 118 -8.41 29.53 22.19
C MET A 118 -8.58 31.02 22.48
N ALA A 119 -9.55 31.68 21.84
CA ALA A 119 -9.84 33.10 22.10
C ALA A 119 -10.72 33.28 23.35
N ASP A 120 -11.51 32.25 23.70
CA ASP A 120 -12.42 32.25 24.85
C ASP A 120 -11.75 31.68 26.14
N ALA A 121 -10.48 31.27 26.09
CA ALA A 121 -9.69 30.70 27.20
C ALA A 121 -8.62 31.68 27.69
#